data_AF-A0A920TDW1-F1
#
_entry.id   AF-A0A920TDW1-F1
#
_cell.length_a   1.000
_cell.length_b   1.000
_cell.length_c   1.000
_cell.angle_alpha   90.00
_cell.angle_beta   90.00
_cell.angle_gamma   90.00
#
_symmetry.space_group_name_H-M   'P 1'
#
loop_
_entity.id
_entity.type
_entity.pdbx_description
1 polymer ?
#
loop_
_entity_poly.entity_id
_entity_poly.type
_entity_poly.pdbx_seq_one_letter_code
_entity_poly.pdbx_strand_id
1 'polypeptide(L)'
;MNGLLIPKTFISGINGQVSTGVTRGIANHNPNVDPSTVERKLGMSFMGVRWVRHTTPTDFKNWSPLKNIETGATLLNIFTQLLWPYKRAPGTYLMFPSRYVAHRMPDPGWFDGPGVNDIVFLSSRDGVNFDRGFMEAFIRPGLDKRNWHKRGIYFLHGIFQTSPTELTMYVGEHLKTPGVHIRRYTIRPDGFVSVNAGYCGGEFTTRPFTFEGNQLELNYSTSAVGSVKVEIQDDKGNAIPGFSLADCPKMFADLIDGKVSGIMKAI
;
A
#
# COMPACT_ATOMS: atom_id res chain seq x y z
N MET A 1 26.37 11.55 -17.49
CA MET A 1 26.62 10.09 -17.42
C MET A 1 26.08 9.60 -16.09
N ASN A 2 25.12 8.68 -16.16
CA ASN A 2 24.12 8.43 -15.12
C ASN A 2 24.54 7.25 -14.26
N GLY A 3 24.61 7.42 -12.93
CA GLY A 3 25.01 6.37 -11.99
C GLY A 3 23.92 5.34 -11.71
N LEU A 4 24.31 4.09 -11.49
CA LEU A 4 23.44 2.96 -11.15
C LEU A 4 23.52 2.59 -9.65
N LEU A 5 22.39 2.12 -9.12
CA LEU A 5 22.29 1.29 -7.91
C LEU A 5 22.03 -0.16 -8.33
N ILE A 6 22.81 -1.12 -7.84
CA ILE A 6 22.58 -2.56 -8.07
C ILE A 6 21.13 -2.90 -7.65
N PRO A 7 20.31 -3.46 -8.55
CA PRO A 7 18.93 -3.81 -8.23
C PRO A 7 18.89 -4.92 -7.18
N LYS A 8 18.33 -4.65 -6.00
CA LYS A 8 17.74 -5.71 -5.18
C LYS A 8 16.36 -6.01 -5.78
N THR A 9 16.31 -7.01 -6.66
CA THR A 9 15.05 -7.55 -7.17
C THR A 9 14.38 -8.33 -6.04
N PHE A 10 13.18 -7.95 -5.68
CA PHE A 10 12.35 -8.72 -4.75
C PHE A 10 11.32 -9.49 -5.58
N ILE A 11 11.31 -10.81 -5.39
CA ILE A 11 10.40 -11.73 -6.07
C ILE A 11 9.32 -12.10 -5.04
N SER A 12 8.07 -11.71 -5.28
CA SER A 12 6.93 -12.25 -4.56
C SER A 12 6.33 -13.38 -5.40
N GLY A 13 6.48 -14.62 -4.97
CA GLY A 13 5.80 -15.77 -5.55
C GLY A 13 5.13 -16.57 -4.44
N ILE A 14 3.81 -16.72 -4.49
CA ILE A 14 3.09 -17.74 -3.73
C ILE A 14 2.14 -18.43 -4.71
N ASN A 15 2.33 -19.74 -4.87
CA ASN A 15 1.43 -20.72 -5.49
C ASN A 15 0.64 -20.26 -6.72
N GLY A 16 1.23 -20.44 -7.92
CA GLY A 16 0.49 -20.51 -9.18
C GLY A 16 0.08 -19.18 -9.83
N GLN A 17 0.40 -18.03 -9.24
CA GLN A 17 0.25 -16.73 -9.91
C GLN A 17 1.57 -16.28 -10.56
N VAL A 18 1.44 -15.59 -11.71
CA VAL A 18 2.54 -14.97 -12.46
C VAL A 18 3.44 -14.20 -11.49
N SER A 19 4.67 -14.67 -11.32
CA SER A 19 5.66 -13.98 -10.51
C SER A 19 5.94 -12.63 -11.15
N THR A 20 5.64 -11.54 -10.46
CA THR A 20 6.03 -10.19 -10.89
C THR A 20 7.22 -9.74 -10.05
N GLY A 21 8.30 -9.35 -10.71
CA GLY A 21 9.48 -8.80 -10.06
C GLY A 21 9.41 -7.28 -10.05
N VAL A 22 9.60 -6.67 -8.88
CA VAL A 22 9.79 -5.22 -8.77
C VAL A 22 11.24 -4.91 -8.43
N THR A 23 11.77 -3.86 -9.05
CA THR A 23 13.12 -3.39 -8.83
C THR A 23 13.18 -1.88 -8.70
N ARG A 24 14.26 -1.40 -8.11
CA ARG A 24 14.53 0.03 -8.00
C ARG A 24 15.00 0.58 -9.34
N GLY A 25 14.45 1.72 -9.74
CA GLY A 25 14.86 2.49 -10.90
C GLY A 25 15.01 3.97 -10.58
N ILE A 26 15.30 4.77 -11.59
CA ILE A 26 15.33 6.23 -11.52
C ILE A 26 14.33 6.74 -12.56
N ALA A 27 13.46 7.68 -12.17
CA ALA A 27 12.63 8.40 -13.13
C ALA A 27 13.55 9.22 -14.05
N ASN A 28 13.41 9.06 -15.37
CA ASN A 28 14.30 9.56 -16.44
C ASN A 28 15.57 8.73 -16.76
N HIS A 29 15.70 7.49 -16.27
CA HIS A 29 16.73 6.59 -16.78
C HIS A 29 16.27 5.90 -18.08
N ASN A 30 17.06 5.99 -19.14
CA ASN A 30 16.78 5.34 -20.43
C ASN A 30 16.55 3.82 -20.21
N PRO A 31 15.38 3.26 -20.54
CA PRO A 31 15.07 1.85 -20.33
C PRO A 31 15.94 0.90 -21.18
N ASN A 32 16.63 1.42 -22.20
CA ASN A 32 17.49 0.65 -23.11
C ASN A 32 18.96 0.54 -22.64
N VAL A 33 19.29 1.08 -21.47
CA VAL A 33 20.66 0.97 -20.91
C VAL A 33 20.77 -0.33 -20.11
N ASP A 34 21.71 -1.19 -20.52
CA ASP A 34 22.04 -2.41 -19.79
C ASP A 34 22.69 -2.05 -18.42
N PRO A 35 22.07 -2.40 -17.29
CA PRO A 35 22.61 -2.11 -15.95
C PRO A 35 23.99 -2.71 -15.70
N SER A 36 24.37 -3.80 -16.38
CA SER A 36 25.68 -4.44 -16.21
C SER A 36 26.84 -3.58 -16.73
N THR A 37 26.55 -2.58 -17.57
CA THR A 37 27.54 -1.76 -18.28
C THR A 37 27.88 -0.44 -17.56
N VAL A 38 27.30 -0.18 -16.38
CA VAL A 38 27.43 1.11 -15.67
C VAL A 38 28.35 0.98 -14.45
N GLU A 39 29.52 1.63 -14.48
CA GLU A 39 30.49 1.63 -13.38
C GLU A 39 30.06 2.55 -12.21
N ARG A 40 30.33 2.10 -10.97
CA ARG A 40 30.04 2.86 -9.73
C ARG A 40 31.18 3.82 -9.39
N LYS A 41 30.99 5.12 -9.61
CA LYS A 41 31.89 6.16 -9.05
C LYS A 41 31.34 6.68 -7.72
N LEU A 42 32.10 6.53 -6.63
CA LEU A 42 31.78 7.18 -5.34
C LEU A 42 31.86 8.71 -5.51
N GLY A 43 30.94 9.45 -4.88
CA GLY A 43 31.00 10.92 -4.78
C GLY A 43 30.12 11.73 -5.74
N MET A 44 29.31 11.11 -6.59
CA MET A 44 28.38 11.84 -7.46
C MET A 44 27.06 12.16 -6.74
N SER A 45 26.60 13.42 -6.86
CA SER A 45 25.23 13.82 -6.46
C SER A 45 24.25 13.44 -7.58
N PHE A 46 23.09 12.87 -7.20
CA PHE A 46 22.08 12.41 -8.16
C PHE A 46 21.05 13.52 -8.43
N MET A 47 20.84 13.83 -9.71
CA MET A 47 19.80 14.74 -10.20
C MET A 47 18.60 13.91 -10.70
N GLY A 48 17.66 13.55 -9.81
CA GLY A 48 16.45 12.80 -10.19
C GLY A 48 15.69 12.22 -9.01
N VAL A 49 14.48 11.70 -9.29
CA VAL A 49 13.63 11.04 -8.28
C VAL A 49 13.85 9.52 -8.34
N ARG A 50 14.02 8.90 -7.18
CA ARG A 50 14.08 7.42 -7.09
C ARG A 50 12.70 6.82 -7.33
N TRP A 51 12.62 5.86 -8.25
CA TRP A 51 11.37 5.30 -8.75
C TRP A 51 11.37 3.78 -8.77
N VAL A 52 10.23 3.21 -9.17
CA VAL A 52 10.00 1.76 -9.25
C VAL A 52 9.91 1.32 -10.68
N ARG A 53 10.47 0.15 -10.96
CA ARG A 53 10.23 -0.57 -12.21
C ARG A 53 9.73 -1.96 -11.93
N HIS A 54 8.94 -2.48 -12.83
CA HIS A 54 8.46 -3.86 -12.82
C HIS A 54 9.00 -4.61 -14.04
N THR A 55 9.13 -5.92 -13.88
CA THR A 55 9.49 -6.89 -14.91
C THR A 55 8.82 -8.21 -14.60
N THR A 56 8.54 -8.99 -15.64
CA THR A 56 7.97 -10.32 -15.51
C THR A 56 9.01 -11.33 -15.96
N PRO A 57 9.52 -12.19 -15.07
CA PRO A 57 10.34 -13.32 -15.45
C PRO A 57 9.50 -14.39 -16.16
N THR A 58 10.08 -15.05 -17.14
CA THR A 58 9.48 -16.24 -17.76
C THR A 58 9.93 -17.53 -17.08
N ASP A 59 11.15 -17.56 -16.54
CA ASP A 59 11.79 -18.74 -15.94
C ASP A 59 12.71 -18.40 -14.75
N PHE A 60 12.55 -17.20 -14.18
CA PHE A 60 13.40 -16.62 -13.12
C PHE A 60 14.89 -16.42 -13.48
N LYS A 61 15.29 -16.72 -14.71
CA LYS A 61 16.62 -16.44 -15.28
C LYS A 61 16.57 -15.31 -16.29
N ASN A 62 15.55 -15.36 -17.15
CA ASN A 62 15.23 -14.41 -18.19
C ASN A 62 14.11 -13.49 -17.72
N TRP A 63 14.28 -12.19 -18.00
CA TRP A 63 13.42 -11.13 -17.50
C TRP A 63 12.98 -10.24 -18.67
N SER A 64 11.71 -9.85 -18.69
CA SER A 64 11.25 -8.83 -19.64
C SER A 64 11.98 -7.50 -19.40
N PRO A 65 12.06 -6.62 -20.41
CA PRO A 65 12.56 -5.26 -20.21
C PRO A 65 11.87 -4.54 -19.05
N LEU A 66 12.63 -3.73 -18.32
CA LEU A 66 12.12 -2.97 -17.17
C LEU A 66 11.15 -1.88 -17.63
N LYS A 67 9.97 -1.84 -17.02
CA LYS A 67 8.96 -0.79 -17.25
C LYS A 67 8.72 -0.02 -15.96
N ASN A 68 8.48 1.28 -16.03
CA ASN A 68 8.11 2.06 -14.83
C ASN A 68 6.70 1.65 -14.38
N ILE A 69 6.45 1.69 -13.08
CA ILE A 69 5.07 1.69 -12.57
C ILE A 69 4.50 3.10 -12.62
N GLU A 70 3.19 3.21 -12.70
CA GLU A 70 2.45 4.47 -12.60
C GLU A 70 1.93 4.68 -11.18
N THR A 71 2.12 5.87 -10.60
CA THR A 71 1.60 6.20 -9.25
C THR A 71 0.94 7.59 -9.22
N GLY A 72 0.47 8.08 -10.37
CA GLY A 72 -0.06 9.42 -10.58
C GLY A 72 1.01 10.51 -10.76
N ALA A 73 0.56 11.77 -10.88
CA ALA A 73 1.39 12.88 -11.35
C ALA A 73 2.48 13.36 -10.37
N THR A 74 2.32 13.16 -9.06
CA THR A 74 3.30 13.65 -8.08
C THR A 74 4.47 12.67 -7.93
N LEU A 75 5.67 13.11 -8.26
CA LEU A 75 6.89 12.32 -8.05
C LEU A 75 7.32 12.34 -6.58
N LEU A 76 7.61 11.16 -6.04
CA LEU A 76 8.11 10.94 -4.68
C LEU A 76 9.39 10.10 -4.72
N ASN A 77 10.33 10.40 -3.82
CA ASN A 77 11.50 9.54 -3.64
C ASN A 77 11.09 8.30 -2.83
N ILE A 78 10.75 7.23 -3.53
CA ILE A 78 10.31 5.97 -2.91
C ILE A 78 11.43 4.92 -2.90
N PHE A 79 11.55 4.24 -1.77
CA PHE A 79 12.58 3.25 -1.45
C PHE A 79 11.90 1.98 -0.94
N THR A 80 12.63 0.86 -1.00
CA THR A 80 12.25 -0.48 -0.45
C THR A 80 10.84 -0.92 -0.81
N GLN A 81 10.75 -1.85 -1.76
CA GLN A 81 9.48 -2.12 -2.41
C GLN A 81 9.22 -3.59 -2.37
N LEU A 82 8.11 -3.94 -1.74
CA LEU A 82 7.63 -5.29 -1.63
C LEU A 82 6.20 -5.23 -2.11
N LEU A 83 6.06 -5.55 -3.40
CA LEU A 83 4.77 -5.84 -3.97
C LEU A 83 4.25 -7.11 -3.31
N TRP A 84 3.03 -7.06 -2.79
CA TRP A 84 2.43 -8.19 -2.09
C TRP A 84 1.06 -8.51 -2.68
N PRO A 85 0.87 -9.69 -3.30
CA PRO A 85 -0.46 -10.13 -3.69
C PRO A 85 -1.31 -10.33 -2.43
N TYR A 86 -2.50 -9.73 -2.40
CA TYR A 86 -3.35 -9.77 -1.22
C TYR A 86 -4.31 -10.95 -1.28
N LYS A 87 -4.06 -11.95 -0.43
CA LYS A 87 -4.77 -13.24 -0.45
C LYS A 87 -6.29 -13.12 -0.28
N ARG A 88 -6.76 -12.17 0.54
CA ARG A 88 -8.20 -11.96 0.80
C ARG A 88 -8.93 -11.21 -0.33
N ALA A 89 -8.20 -10.60 -1.26
CA ALA A 89 -8.77 -10.01 -2.47
C ALA A 89 -7.90 -10.34 -3.70
N PRO A 90 -8.04 -11.55 -4.28
CA PRO A 90 -7.28 -11.97 -5.45
C PRO A 90 -7.31 -10.93 -6.57
N GLY A 91 -6.17 -10.77 -7.26
CA GLY A 91 -5.99 -9.71 -8.26
C GLY A 91 -5.75 -8.32 -7.66
N THR A 92 -5.53 -8.21 -6.34
CA THR A 92 -5.08 -6.98 -5.69
C THR A 92 -3.64 -7.12 -5.24
N TYR A 93 -2.84 -6.11 -5.53
CA TYR A 93 -1.47 -5.99 -5.05
C TYR A 93 -1.34 -4.79 -4.13
N LEU A 94 -0.64 -4.98 -3.02
CA LEU A 94 -0.35 -3.94 -2.03
C LEU A 94 1.14 -3.62 -2.06
N MET A 95 1.50 -2.38 -1.77
CA MET A 95 2.90 -1.96 -1.64
C MET A 95 3.05 -0.92 -0.54
N PHE A 96 4.15 -1.03 0.20
CA PHE A 96 4.45 -0.19 1.36
C PHE A 96 5.81 0.50 1.21
N PRO A 97 6.01 1.36 0.21
CA PRO A 97 7.31 1.97 0.00
C PRO A 97 7.65 2.97 1.10
N SER A 98 8.94 3.04 1.41
CA SER A 98 9.51 4.09 2.25
C SER A 98 9.62 5.37 1.41
N ARG A 99 8.84 6.40 1.76
CA ARG A 99 8.92 7.73 1.15
C ARG A 99 9.96 8.54 1.89
N TYR A 100 10.89 9.11 1.14
CA TYR A 100 11.98 9.93 1.66
C TYR A 100 11.76 11.42 1.36
N VAL A 101 11.88 12.25 2.40
CA VAL A 101 11.78 13.71 2.33
C VAL A 101 13.12 14.32 2.68
N ALA A 102 13.87 14.75 1.66
CA ALA A 102 15.28 15.09 1.78
C ALA A 102 15.58 16.37 2.59
N HIS A 103 14.68 17.36 2.56
CA HIS A 103 14.93 18.69 3.11
C HIS A 103 14.60 18.80 4.62
N ARG A 104 14.06 17.76 5.25
CA ARG A 104 13.71 17.77 6.68
C ARG A 104 14.91 17.34 7.53
N MET A 105 15.23 18.09 8.58
CA MET A 105 16.34 17.75 9.49
C MET A 105 15.93 17.99 10.95
N PRO A 106 15.17 17.06 11.55
CA PRO A 106 14.72 17.19 12.94
C PRO A 106 15.87 17.15 13.95
N ASP A 107 16.93 16.41 13.62
CA ASP A 107 18.18 16.36 14.37
C ASP A 107 19.33 16.94 13.53
N PRO A 108 19.78 18.18 13.82
CA PRO A 108 20.95 18.78 13.16
C PRO A 108 22.26 18.02 13.38
N GLY A 109 22.36 17.23 14.46
CA GLY A 109 23.55 16.43 14.79
C GLY A 109 23.60 15.07 14.09
N TRP A 110 22.59 14.71 13.30
CA TRP A 110 22.51 13.40 12.66
C TRP A 110 23.62 13.21 11.62
N PHE A 111 24.45 12.18 11.82
CA PHE A 111 25.68 11.97 11.04
C PHE A 111 25.46 11.67 9.55
N ASP A 112 24.29 11.13 9.15
CA ASP A 112 24.00 10.73 7.76
C ASP A 112 23.28 11.82 6.94
N GLY A 113 23.38 13.07 7.43
CA GLY A 113 22.85 14.26 6.78
C GLY A 113 21.33 14.39 6.86
N PRO A 114 20.75 15.39 6.18
CA PRO A 114 19.33 15.68 6.29
C PRO A 114 18.48 14.57 5.67
N GLY A 115 17.23 14.55 6.09
CA GLY A 115 16.15 13.77 5.54
C GLY A 115 15.36 13.03 6.62
N VAL A 116 14.12 12.71 6.31
CA VAL A 116 13.25 11.86 7.14
C VAL A 116 12.49 10.94 6.19
N ASN A 117 12.10 9.76 6.66
CA ASN A 117 11.22 8.90 5.89
C ASN A 117 10.02 8.42 6.70
N ASP A 118 8.96 8.11 5.98
CA ASP A 118 7.78 7.42 6.45
C ASP A 118 7.44 6.28 5.47
N ILE A 119 6.42 5.48 5.80
CA ILE A 119 5.91 4.42 4.92
C ILE A 119 4.58 4.88 4.35
N VAL A 120 4.41 4.82 3.04
CA VAL A 120 3.13 5.12 2.37
C VAL A 120 2.46 3.82 1.91
N PHE A 121 1.18 3.91 1.57
CA PHE A 121 0.38 2.79 1.06
C PHE A 121 0.06 2.99 -0.43
N LEU A 122 0.16 1.92 -1.20
CA LEU A 122 -0.22 1.86 -2.60
C LEU A 122 -1.00 0.56 -2.84
N SER A 123 -1.97 0.61 -3.75
CA SER A 123 -2.68 -0.59 -4.19
C SER A 123 -2.81 -0.62 -5.72
N SER A 124 -2.84 -1.80 -6.30
CA SER A 124 -3.00 -1.98 -7.75
C SER A 124 -3.84 -3.22 -8.05
N ARG A 125 -4.53 -3.22 -9.19
CA ARG A 125 -5.24 -4.38 -9.73
C ARG A 125 -4.48 -5.12 -10.84
N ASP A 126 -3.45 -4.50 -11.40
CA ASP A 126 -2.69 -5.03 -12.55
C ASP A 126 -1.18 -5.14 -12.27
N GLY A 127 -0.72 -4.66 -11.11
CA GLY A 127 0.70 -4.65 -10.73
C GLY A 127 1.53 -3.58 -11.46
N VAL A 128 0.90 -2.68 -12.23
CA VAL A 128 1.56 -1.64 -13.04
C VAL A 128 1.03 -0.25 -12.70
N ASN A 129 -0.29 -0.10 -12.64
CA ASN A 129 -0.98 1.13 -12.28
C ASN A 129 -1.34 1.08 -10.80
N PHE A 130 -0.66 1.87 -9.98
CA PHE A 130 -0.90 1.94 -8.55
C PHE A 130 -1.69 3.19 -8.18
N ASP A 131 -2.79 2.95 -7.47
CA ASP A 131 -3.54 3.98 -6.79
C ASP A 131 -2.73 4.50 -5.58
N ARG A 132 -2.60 5.82 -5.50
CA ARG A 132 -2.00 6.58 -4.41
C ARG A 132 -2.93 7.69 -3.93
N GLY A 133 -4.23 7.41 -3.87
CA GLY A 133 -5.23 8.34 -3.34
C GLY A 133 -4.98 8.69 -1.87
N PHE A 134 -4.40 7.75 -1.11
CA PHE A 134 -3.98 8.00 0.27
C PHE A 134 -2.57 8.59 0.31
N MET A 135 -2.49 9.92 0.26
CA MET A 135 -1.22 10.67 0.16
C MET A 135 -0.47 10.79 1.50
N GLU A 136 -1.12 10.44 2.60
CA GLU A 136 -0.54 10.47 3.94
C GLU A 136 0.40 9.29 4.19
N ALA A 137 1.13 9.36 5.30
CA ALA A 137 1.91 8.23 5.77
C ALA A 137 0.97 7.15 6.33
N PHE A 138 1.14 5.92 5.84
CA PHE A 138 0.52 4.72 6.41
C PHE A 138 1.20 4.31 7.73
N ILE A 139 2.54 4.32 7.79
CA ILE A 139 3.30 4.19 9.04
C ILE A 139 4.21 5.40 9.21
N ARG A 140 4.01 6.13 10.31
CA ARG A 140 4.77 7.31 10.70
C ARG A 140 5.96 6.92 11.61
N PRO A 141 7.03 7.73 11.69
CA PRO A 141 8.13 7.53 12.65
C PRO A 141 7.70 7.39 14.13
N GLY A 142 6.52 7.93 14.48
CA GLY A 142 5.96 7.82 15.83
C GLY A 142 6.53 8.85 16.80
N LEU A 143 6.37 8.61 18.10
CA LEU A 143 6.84 9.53 19.17
C LEU A 143 8.34 9.38 19.46
N ASP A 144 8.95 8.25 19.09
CA ASP A 144 10.35 7.99 19.36
C ASP A 144 11.25 8.84 18.46
N LYS A 145 11.93 9.83 19.03
CA LYS A 145 12.84 10.75 18.34
C LYS A 145 13.95 10.03 17.57
N ARG A 146 14.31 8.81 17.99
CA ARG A 146 15.31 7.98 17.31
C ARG A 146 14.85 7.46 15.94
N ASN A 147 13.58 7.60 15.58
CA ASN A 147 13.08 7.33 14.23
C ASN A 147 13.04 8.58 13.34
N TRP A 148 13.26 9.79 13.89
CA TRP A 148 13.12 11.07 13.17
C TRP A 148 14.39 11.51 12.46
N HIS A 149 14.95 10.59 11.67
CA HIS A 149 16.12 10.86 10.84
C HIS A 149 16.02 10.10 9.53
N LYS A 150 16.97 10.37 8.63
CA LYS A 150 17.05 9.68 7.36
C LYS A 150 17.32 8.20 7.62
N ARG A 151 16.50 7.35 7.00
CA ARG A 151 16.48 5.89 7.16
C ARG A 151 15.91 5.40 8.49
N GLY A 152 15.26 6.23 9.31
CA GLY A 152 14.77 5.85 10.64
C GLY A 152 13.90 4.60 10.67
N ILE A 153 12.86 4.56 9.82
CA ILE A 153 11.96 3.40 9.71
C ILE A 153 11.98 2.74 8.34
N TYR A 154 11.79 1.44 8.24
CA TYR A 154 11.67 0.74 6.95
C TYR A 154 10.70 -0.42 7.04
N PHE A 155 9.69 -0.42 6.16
CA PHE A 155 8.82 -1.58 6.00
C PHE A 155 9.66 -2.78 5.55
N LEU A 156 9.55 -3.87 6.30
CA LEU A 156 10.21 -5.14 6.01
C LEU A 156 9.25 -6.03 5.22
N HIS A 157 9.45 -7.33 5.25
CA HIS A 157 8.77 -8.22 4.31
C HIS A 157 7.42 -8.73 4.77
N GLY A 158 6.46 -8.69 3.85
CA GLY A 158 5.19 -9.39 3.90
C GLY A 158 4.10 -8.70 4.74
N ILE A 159 2.87 -9.15 4.49
CA ILE A 159 1.73 -8.98 5.38
C ILE A 159 1.24 -10.38 5.72
N PHE A 160 1.24 -10.73 7.00
CA PHE A 160 0.95 -12.09 7.45
C PHE A 160 -0.29 -12.09 8.30
N GLN A 161 -1.27 -12.92 7.95
CA GLN A 161 -2.40 -13.16 8.84
C GLN A 161 -1.93 -14.05 9.99
N THR A 162 -1.80 -13.45 11.18
CA THR A 162 -1.30 -14.12 12.40
C THR A 162 -2.44 -14.62 13.29
N SER A 163 -3.67 -14.15 13.05
CA SER A 163 -4.89 -14.69 13.66
C SER A 163 -6.10 -14.43 12.75
N PRO A 164 -7.29 -14.98 13.04
CA PRO A 164 -8.52 -14.64 12.32
C PRO A 164 -8.83 -13.14 12.31
N THR A 165 -8.35 -12.39 13.31
CA THR A 165 -8.68 -10.97 13.53
C THR A 165 -7.50 -10.03 13.34
N GLU A 166 -6.35 -10.53 12.88
CA GLU A 166 -5.12 -9.73 12.85
C GLU A 166 -4.21 -10.06 11.66
N LEU A 167 -3.76 -9.00 10.98
CA LEU A 167 -2.63 -8.99 10.06
C LEU A 167 -1.42 -8.37 10.76
N THR A 168 -0.27 -9.01 10.63
CA THR A 168 1.02 -8.56 11.12
C THR A 168 1.88 -8.00 9.99
N MET A 169 2.54 -6.88 10.28
CA MET A 169 3.55 -6.24 9.46
C MET A 169 4.82 -6.05 10.30
N TYR A 170 5.99 -6.08 9.68
CA TYR A 170 7.25 -5.85 10.37
C TYR A 170 7.94 -4.61 9.82
N VAL A 171 8.44 -3.77 10.71
CA VAL A 171 9.13 -2.53 10.36
C VAL A 171 10.45 -2.50 11.12
N GLY A 172 11.55 -2.24 10.41
CA GLY A 172 12.82 -1.93 11.06
C GLY A 172 12.75 -0.50 11.61
N GLU A 173 13.12 -0.33 12.88
CA GLU A 173 13.20 0.96 13.55
C GLU A 173 14.64 1.28 13.99
N HIS A 174 14.91 2.56 14.20
CA HIS A 174 16.20 3.10 14.63
C HIS A 174 17.38 2.63 13.77
N LEU A 175 17.18 2.41 12.47
CA LEU A 175 18.27 1.99 11.59
C LEU A 175 19.42 2.99 11.67
N LYS A 176 20.66 2.48 11.56
CA LYS A 176 21.89 3.28 11.72
C LYS A 176 22.14 3.81 13.13
N THR A 177 21.38 3.36 14.12
CA THR A 177 21.69 3.55 15.53
C THR A 177 22.07 2.21 16.16
N PRO A 178 22.74 2.19 17.33
CA PRO A 178 22.97 0.96 18.10
C PRO A 178 21.67 0.26 18.54
N GLY A 179 20.55 0.98 18.63
CA GLY A 179 19.24 0.46 19.07
C GLY A 179 18.36 -0.07 17.94
N VAL A 180 18.95 -0.40 16.78
CA VAL A 180 18.22 -0.95 15.63
C VAL A 180 17.54 -2.26 15.99
N HIS A 181 16.26 -2.38 15.66
CA HIS A 181 15.47 -3.59 15.92
C HIS A 181 14.30 -3.70 14.94
N ILE A 182 13.61 -4.83 14.98
CA ILE A 182 12.37 -5.05 14.23
C ILE A 182 11.20 -4.83 15.19
N ARG A 183 10.27 -3.96 14.82
CA ARG A 183 8.98 -3.81 15.49
C ARG A 183 7.90 -4.54 14.71
N ARG A 184 7.08 -5.28 15.44
CA ARG A 184 5.83 -5.86 14.94
C ARG A 184 4.72 -4.80 15.03
N TYR A 185 4.06 -4.57 13.91
CA TYR A 185 2.83 -3.81 13.80
C TYR A 185 1.68 -4.75 13.50
N THR A 186 0.50 -4.42 13.98
CA THR A 186 -0.70 -5.20 13.74
C THR A 186 -1.80 -4.30 13.18
N ILE A 187 -2.62 -4.86 12.30
CA ILE A 187 -3.78 -4.21 11.72
C ILE A 187 -4.90 -5.22 11.59
N ARG A 188 -6.14 -4.75 11.65
CA ARG A 188 -7.31 -5.56 11.34
C ARG A 188 -7.23 -6.08 9.89
N PRO A 189 -7.65 -7.33 9.60
CA PRO A 189 -7.86 -7.81 8.24
C PRO A 189 -8.69 -6.82 7.43
N ASP A 190 -8.29 -6.59 6.18
CA ASP A 190 -8.90 -5.63 5.23
C ASP A 190 -8.95 -4.17 5.71
N GLY A 191 -8.30 -3.83 6.84
CA GLY A 191 -8.36 -2.52 7.48
C GLY A 191 -7.34 -1.50 6.96
N PHE A 192 -6.74 -1.69 5.78
CA PHE A 192 -5.69 -0.79 5.25
C PHE A 192 -6.20 0.62 4.97
N VAL A 193 -7.45 0.74 4.53
CA VAL A 193 -8.13 2.01 4.28
C VAL A 193 -9.56 1.85 4.78
N SER A 194 -10.09 2.87 5.43
CA SER A 194 -11.47 2.87 5.95
C SER A 194 -12.12 4.24 5.78
N VAL A 195 -13.45 4.23 5.73
CA VAL A 195 -14.27 5.44 5.87
C VAL A 195 -14.69 5.54 7.33
N ASN A 196 -14.57 6.72 7.92
CA ASN A 196 -14.98 6.99 9.29
C ASN A 196 -16.04 8.09 9.32
N ALA A 197 -17.13 7.84 10.04
CA ALA A 197 -18.17 8.83 10.31
C ALA A 197 -18.09 9.25 11.79
N GLY A 198 -18.25 10.55 12.04
CA GLY A 198 -18.34 11.10 13.39
C GLY A 198 -19.69 10.83 14.05
N TYR A 199 -19.93 11.48 15.19
CA TYR A 199 -21.18 11.31 15.95
C TYR A 199 -22.43 11.66 15.13
N CYS A 200 -22.37 12.68 14.28
CA CYS A 200 -23.48 13.09 13.41
C CYS A 200 -23.74 12.14 12.23
N GLY A 201 -22.94 11.08 12.07
CA GLY A 201 -23.00 10.18 10.92
C GLY A 201 -22.29 10.75 9.68
N GLY A 202 -22.47 10.06 8.57
CA GLY A 202 -21.91 10.40 7.27
C GLY A 202 -22.29 9.35 6.22
N GLU A 203 -22.15 9.70 4.96
CA GLU A 203 -22.45 8.84 3.82
C GLU A 203 -21.34 8.94 2.78
N PHE A 204 -21.22 7.90 1.96
CA PHE A 204 -20.39 7.91 0.77
C PHE A 204 -20.98 6.96 -0.27
N THR A 205 -20.71 7.23 -1.54
CA THR A 205 -21.11 6.36 -2.65
C THR A 205 -19.87 5.72 -3.26
N THR A 206 -19.93 4.42 -3.53
CA THR A 206 -18.86 3.72 -4.24
C THR A 206 -18.85 4.09 -5.72
N ARG A 207 -17.75 3.81 -6.42
CA ARG A 207 -17.83 3.74 -7.89
C ARG A 207 -18.77 2.60 -8.28
N PRO A 208 -19.53 2.71 -9.38
CA PRO A 208 -20.29 1.57 -9.89
C PRO A 208 -19.37 0.37 -10.15
N PHE A 209 -19.82 -0.82 -9.78
CA PHE A 209 -19.11 -2.07 -10.07
C PHE A 209 -20.11 -3.18 -10.33
N THR A 210 -19.69 -4.16 -11.13
CA THR A 210 -20.42 -5.41 -11.33
C THR A 210 -19.95 -6.44 -10.31
N PHE A 211 -20.88 -7.28 -9.84
CA PHE A 211 -20.58 -8.39 -8.95
C PHE A 211 -21.42 -9.60 -9.35
N GLU A 212 -20.96 -10.79 -8.94
CA GLU A 212 -21.71 -12.04 -9.04
C GLU A 212 -22.00 -12.54 -7.62
N GLY A 213 -23.17 -13.14 -7.43
CA GLY A 213 -23.62 -13.68 -6.14
C GLY A 213 -24.76 -12.87 -5.51
N ASN A 214 -25.19 -13.31 -4.33
CA ASN A 214 -26.39 -12.82 -3.64
C ASN A 214 -26.11 -12.37 -2.20
N GLN A 215 -24.87 -11.94 -1.93
CA GLN A 215 -24.48 -11.52 -0.59
C GLN A 215 -23.43 -10.41 -0.64
N LEU A 216 -23.66 -9.37 0.16
CA LEU A 216 -22.67 -8.33 0.45
C LEU A 216 -22.12 -8.57 1.86
N GLU A 217 -20.79 -8.53 1.99
CA GLU A 217 -20.09 -8.59 3.28
C GLU A 217 -19.37 -7.27 3.51
N LEU A 218 -19.47 -6.76 4.73
CA LEU A 218 -18.80 -5.54 5.17
C LEU A 218 -17.82 -5.85 6.29
N ASN A 219 -16.66 -5.21 6.20
CA ASN A 219 -15.79 -5.00 7.33
C ASN A 219 -16.17 -3.69 8.02
N TYR A 220 -16.80 -3.78 9.19
CA TYR A 220 -17.28 -2.60 9.92
C TYR A 220 -17.09 -2.74 11.43
N SER A 221 -16.94 -1.60 12.09
CA SER A 221 -16.88 -1.50 13.55
C SER A 221 -17.63 -0.25 13.99
N THR A 222 -18.65 -0.42 14.82
CA THR A 222 -19.50 0.65 15.36
C THR A 222 -19.42 0.69 16.88
N SER A 223 -19.61 1.86 17.47
CA SER A 223 -19.91 1.95 18.91
C SER A 223 -21.33 1.45 19.21
N ALA A 224 -21.69 1.32 20.49
CA ALA A 224 -23.02 0.88 20.92
C ALA A 224 -24.19 1.76 20.42
N VAL A 225 -23.91 3.02 20.07
CA VAL A 225 -24.89 3.98 19.53
C VAL A 225 -24.68 4.26 18.04
N GLY A 226 -23.66 3.64 17.44
CA GLY A 226 -23.37 3.74 16.01
C GLY A 226 -24.10 2.67 15.20
N SER A 227 -24.28 2.92 13.91
CA SER A 227 -24.85 1.93 13.00
C SER A 227 -24.39 2.17 11.56
N VAL A 228 -24.41 1.11 10.76
CA VAL A 228 -24.19 1.14 9.31
C VAL A 228 -25.48 0.70 8.60
N LYS A 229 -25.75 1.32 7.45
CA LYS A 229 -26.79 0.92 6.51
C LYS A 229 -26.19 0.93 5.11
N VAL A 230 -26.80 0.19 4.20
CA VAL A 230 -26.38 0.12 2.80
C VAL A 230 -27.60 0.34 1.91
N GLU A 231 -27.37 0.92 0.76
CA GLU A 231 -28.32 1.01 -0.33
C GLU A 231 -27.63 0.63 -1.63
N ILE A 232 -28.37 -0.02 -2.55
CA ILE A 232 -27.92 -0.25 -3.92
C ILE A 232 -28.57 0.78 -4.82
N GLN A 233 -27.76 1.47 -5.61
CA GLN A 233 -28.19 2.51 -6.53
C GLN A 233 -27.97 2.08 -7.99
N ASP A 234 -28.79 2.63 -8.89
CA ASP A 234 -28.56 2.56 -10.34
C ASP A 234 -27.41 3.50 -10.78
N ASP A 235 -27.12 3.51 -12.08
CA ASP A 235 -26.08 4.35 -12.68
C ASP A 235 -26.37 5.87 -12.60
N LYS A 236 -27.60 6.23 -12.25
CA LYS A 236 -28.07 7.61 -12.05
C LYS A 236 -28.11 8.01 -10.57
N GLY A 237 -27.73 7.11 -9.66
CA GLY A 237 -27.73 7.35 -8.21
C GLY A 237 -29.11 7.20 -7.55
N ASN A 238 -30.09 6.62 -8.24
CA ASN A 238 -31.40 6.32 -7.63
C ASN A 238 -31.34 4.99 -6.90
N ALA A 239 -31.90 4.94 -5.69
CA ALA A 239 -32.09 3.70 -4.95
C ALA A 239 -32.90 2.68 -5.78
N ILE A 240 -32.41 1.45 -5.87
CA ILE A 240 -33.16 0.36 -6.50
C ILE A 240 -34.28 -0.07 -5.53
N PRO A 241 -35.55 -0.16 -5.98
CA PRO A 241 -36.66 -0.58 -5.13
C PRO A 241 -36.40 -1.92 -4.42
N GLY A 242 -36.60 -1.96 -3.09
CA GLY A 242 -36.30 -3.13 -2.25
C GLY A 242 -34.85 -3.22 -1.76
N PHE A 243 -33.98 -2.33 -2.23
CA PHE A 243 -32.57 -2.22 -1.84
C PHE A 243 -32.25 -0.81 -1.33
N SER A 244 -33.26 -0.05 -0.93
CA SER A 244 -33.08 1.32 -0.41
C SER A 244 -32.54 1.33 1.01
N LEU A 245 -32.06 2.49 1.47
CA LEU A 245 -31.73 2.67 2.88
C LEU A 245 -32.92 2.34 3.79
N ALA A 246 -34.17 2.65 3.40
CA ALA A 246 -35.34 2.36 4.23
C ALA A 246 -35.56 0.85 4.41
N ASP A 247 -35.21 0.05 3.40
CA ASP A 247 -35.33 -1.42 3.40
C ASP A 247 -34.15 -2.12 4.13
N CYS A 248 -33.06 -1.39 4.36
CA CYS A 248 -31.91 -1.89 5.12
C CYS A 248 -32.13 -1.74 6.64
N PRO A 249 -32.09 -2.81 7.45
CA PRO A 249 -32.05 -2.67 8.90
C PRO A 249 -30.72 -2.03 9.35
N LYS A 250 -30.74 -1.31 10.47
CA LYS A 250 -29.50 -0.80 11.08
C LYS A 250 -28.64 -1.97 11.54
N MET A 251 -27.38 -1.98 11.09
CA MET A 251 -26.38 -2.95 11.52
C MET A 251 -25.42 -2.29 12.51
N PHE A 252 -25.09 -3.00 13.59
CA PHE A 252 -24.16 -2.54 14.62
C PHE A 252 -23.44 -3.75 15.19
N ALA A 253 -22.11 -3.72 15.18
CA ALA A 253 -21.22 -4.77 15.64
C ALA A 253 -19.78 -4.35 15.34
N ASP A 254 -18.86 -5.26 15.67
CA ASP A 254 -17.50 -5.24 15.16
C ASP A 254 -17.24 -6.56 14.40
N LEU A 255 -17.32 -6.53 13.06
CA LEU A 255 -17.25 -7.71 12.19
C LEU A 255 -16.33 -7.48 10.98
N ILE A 256 -15.54 -8.50 10.63
CA ILE A 256 -14.65 -8.47 9.46
C ILE A 256 -15.42 -8.87 8.20
N ASP A 257 -16.19 -9.95 8.29
CA ASP A 257 -16.99 -10.51 7.19
C ASP A 257 -18.50 -10.40 7.54
N GLY A 258 -18.94 -9.20 7.90
CA GLY A 258 -20.29 -8.93 8.38
C GLY A 258 -21.32 -8.92 7.26
N LYS A 259 -22.21 -9.92 7.24
CA LYS A 259 -23.24 -10.05 6.19
C LYS A 259 -24.26 -8.92 6.26
N VAL A 260 -24.50 -8.26 5.14
CA VAL A 260 -25.55 -7.25 5.03
C VAL A 260 -26.91 -7.94 4.99
N SER A 261 -27.65 -7.82 6.08
CA SER A 261 -28.99 -8.42 6.21
C SER A 261 -30.04 -7.64 5.42
N GLY A 262 -31.03 -8.35 4.86
CA GLY A 262 -32.23 -7.76 4.26
C GLY A 262 -32.12 -7.33 2.79
N ILE A 263 -30.93 -7.01 2.29
CA ILE A 263 -30.77 -6.41 0.95
C ILE A 263 -30.67 -7.46 -0.16
N MET A 264 -29.92 -8.55 -0.01
CA MET A 264 -29.52 -9.39 -1.17
C MET A 264 -30.30 -10.71 -1.34
N LYS A 265 -31.47 -10.87 -0.72
CA LYS A 265 -32.27 -12.12 -0.87
C LYS A 265 -32.90 -12.31 -2.26
N ALA A 266 -32.77 -11.35 -3.18
CA ALA A 266 -33.51 -11.35 -4.45
C ALA A 266 -32.70 -10.75 -5.62
N ILE A 267 -31.46 -11.20 -5.82
CA ILE A 267 -30.73 -11.01 -7.10
C ILE A 267 -30.44 -12.39 -7.69
#